data_AF-M7ZSI5-F1
#
_entry.id   AF-M7ZSI5-F1
#
_cell.length_a   1.000
_cell.length_b   1.000
_cell.length_c   1.000
_cell.angle_alpha   90.00
_cell.angle_beta   90.00
_cell.angle_gamma   90.00
#
_symmetry.space_group_name_H-M   'P 1'
#
loop_
_entity.id
_entity.type
_entity.pdbx_description
1 polymer ?
#
loop_
_entity_poly.entity_id
_entity_poly.type
_entity_poly.pdbx_seq_one_letter_code
_entity_poly.pdbx_strand_id
1 'polypeptide(L)'
;MTKYPEKHTHILEKFGIMPQPNPRDVDLSCWAFAAVAAIEGMNKIRTGNLPVTVYIDASTWEFQFYSGGIFRGPCSADAARVNHAVTIVGYCEEFGEKFWIAKNSWSNDWGDQGYIYLAKDVFWPTGTCGLATSPFYPTA
;
A
#
# COMPACT_ATOMS: atom_id res chain seq x y z
N MET A 1 -24.49 -17.57 11.24
CA MET A 1 -24.81 -16.90 9.95
C MET A 1 -25.19 -15.46 10.26
N THR A 2 -24.23 -14.57 10.24
CA THR A 2 -24.47 -13.15 10.49
C THR A 2 -24.64 -12.47 9.14
N LYS A 3 -25.81 -11.87 8.93
CA LYS A 3 -26.26 -11.28 7.67
C LYS A 3 -25.52 -9.94 7.46
N TYR A 4 -24.76 -9.80 6.38
CA TYR A 4 -24.18 -8.52 5.97
C TYR A 4 -25.23 -7.66 5.24
N PRO A 5 -25.22 -6.32 5.38
CA PRO A 5 -26.23 -5.45 4.76
C PRO A 5 -25.94 -5.20 3.27
N GLU A 6 -26.89 -5.59 2.43
CA GLU A 6 -26.92 -5.55 0.95
C GLU A 6 -27.19 -4.15 0.35
N LYS A 7 -26.32 -3.15 0.52
CA LYS A 7 -26.64 -1.80 -0.03
C LYS A 7 -25.73 -1.18 -1.08
N HIS A 8 -24.66 -1.85 -1.53
CA HIS A 8 -23.76 -1.24 -2.53
C HIS A 8 -23.40 -2.12 -3.73
N THR A 9 -24.01 -3.30 -3.88
CA THR A 9 -23.62 -4.28 -4.92
C THR A 9 -24.25 -4.06 -6.30
N HIS A 10 -25.30 -3.25 -6.42
CA HIS A 10 -26.15 -3.24 -7.62
C HIS A 10 -25.61 -2.49 -8.86
N ILE A 11 -24.60 -1.63 -8.73
CA ILE A 11 -24.08 -0.85 -9.89
C ILE A 11 -22.97 -1.61 -10.62
N LEU A 12 -22.17 -2.41 -9.90
CA LEU A 12 -20.93 -2.99 -10.43
C LEU A 12 -21.15 -4.31 -11.19
N GLU A 13 -22.20 -5.06 -10.87
CA GLU A 13 -22.60 -6.25 -11.63
C GLU A 13 -23.02 -5.91 -13.08
N LYS A 14 -23.58 -4.71 -13.30
CA LYS A 14 -24.16 -4.31 -14.58
C LYS A 14 -23.12 -4.03 -15.67
N PHE A 15 -21.85 -3.83 -15.30
CA PHE A 15 -20.77 -3.52 -16.24
C PHE A 15 -19.84 -4.72 -16.55
N GLY A 16 -20.15 -5.93 -16.04
CA GLY A 16 -19.42 -7.15 -16.44
C GLY A 16 -17.96 -7.21 -16.00
N ILE A 17 -17.59 -6.53 -14.90
CA ILE A 17 -16.21 -6.42 -14.41
C ILE A 17 -15.85 -7.52 -13.37
N MET A 18 -16.73 -8.50 -13.12
CA MET A 18 -16.48 -9.54 -12.10
C MET A 18 -16.30 -10.94 -12.71
N PRO A 19 -15.14 -11.61 -12.54
CA PRO A 19 -15.07 -13.06 -12.44
C PRO A 19 -15.60 -13.49 -11.04
N GLN A 20 -16.21 -14.68 -10.98
CA GLN A 20 -16.84 -15.19 -9.75
C GLN A 20 -15.81 -15.45 -8.63
N PRO A 21 -16.12 -15.13 -7.36
CA PRO A 21 -15.15 -15.17 -6.27
C PRO A 21 -14.78 -16.60 -5.84
N ASN A 22 -13.48 -16.84 -5.65
CA ASN A 22 -12.93 -18.03 -5.00
C ASN A 22 -12.70 -17.74 -3.50
N PRO A 23 -13.18 -18.57 -2.56
CA PRO A 23 -13.12 -18.32 -1.12
C PRO A 23 -11.72 -18.35 -0.46
N ARG A 24 -10.62 -18.20 -1.22
CA ARG A 24 -9.24 -18.16 -0.69
C ARG A 24 -8.50 -16.85 -0.99
N ASP A 25 -9.13 -15.93 -1.69
CA ASP A 25 -8.52 -14.65 -2.03
C ASP A 25 -8.86 -13.65 -0.92
N VAL A 26 -7.81 -13.12 -0.27
CA VAL A 26 -7.87 -11.99 0.66
C VAL A 26 -8.75 -10.88 0.08
N ASP A 27 -9.65 -10.38 0.92
CA ASP A 27 -10.85 -9.62 0.55
C ASP A 27 -10.65 -8.52 -0.50
N LEU A 28 -11.62 -8.47 -1.41
CA LEU A 28 -11.79 -7.60 -2.58
C LEU A 28 -11.93 -6.09 -2.27
N SER A 29 -11.47 -5.59 -1.12
CA SER A 29 -11.60 -4.16 -0.76
C SER A 29 -10.53 -3.26 -1.40
N CYS A 30 -9.49 -3.86 -1.98
CA CYS A 30 -8.27 -3.15 -2.37
C CYS A 30 -7.74 -3.51 -3.78
N TRP A 31 -8.51 -3.33 -4.86
CA TRP A 31 -7.98 -3.35 -6.24
C TRP A 31 -8.70 -2.34 -7.15
N ALA A 32 -8.10 -1.64 -8.12
CA ALA A 32 -6.73 -1.20 -8.36
C ALA A 32 -6.77 -0.15 -9.50
N PHE A 33 -5.74 0.71 -9.58
CA PHE A 33 -5.50 1.81 -10.53
C PHE A 33 -6.49 2.97 -10.56
N ALA A 34 -7.79 2.76 -10.82
CA ALA A 34 -8.79 3.83 -10.70
C ALA A 34 -8.90 4.30 -9.25
N ALA A 35 -8.82 3.36 -8.31
CA ALA A 35 -8.75 3.67 -6.88
C ALA A 35 -7.47 4.45 -6.52
N VAL A 36 -6.31 4.13 -7.10
CA VAL A 36 -5.06 4.86 -6.81
C VAL A 36 -5.12 6.28 -7.35
N ALA A 37 -5.51 6.48 -8.60
CA ALA A 37 -5.67 7.83 -9.15
C ALA A 37 -6.80 8.62 -8.45
N ALA A 38 -7.89 7.96 -8.07
CA ALA A 38 -8.95 8.57 -7.28
C ALA A 38 -8.49 8.91 -5.86
N ILE A 39 -7.67 8.08 -5.22
CA ILE A 39 -7.11 8.35 -3.88
C ILE A 39 -6.05 9.44 -3.95
N GLU A 40 -5.15 9.44 -4.92
CA GLU A 40 -4.19 10.53 -5.14
C GLU A 40 -4.93 11.85 -5.42
N GLY A 41 -5.98 11.81 -6.25
CA GLY A 41 -6.85 12.95 -6.52
C GLY A 41 -7.64 13.41 -5.30
N MET A 42 -8.25 12.50 -4.53
CA MET A 42 -8.98 12.80 -3.30
C MET A 42 -8.05 13.31 -2.20
N ASN A 43 -6.85 12.75 -2.08
CA ASN A 43 -5.84 13.21 -1.13
C ASN A 43 -5.41 14.64 -1.47
N LYS A 44 -5.21 14.93 -2.77
CA LYS A 44 -4.95 16.30 -3.25
C LYS A 44 -6.12 17.25 -2.95
N ILE A 45 -7.36 16.84 -3.18
CA ILE A 45 -8.55 17.67 -2.91
C ILE A 45 -8.72 17.93 -1.41
N ARG A 46 -8.51 16.92 -0.56
CA ARG A 46 -8.75 17.00 0.89
C ARG A 46 -7.62 17.70 1.65
N THR A 47 -6.38 17.42 1.29
CA THR A 47 -5.20 17.85 2.06
C THR A 47 -4.39 18.95 1.35
N GLY A 48 -4.63 19.17 0.06
CA GLY A 48 -3.79 20.01 -0.78
C GLY A 48 -2.52 19.32 -1.26
N ASN A 49 -2.23 18.08 -0.83
CA ASN A 49 -0.96 17.40 -1.06
C ASN A 49 -1.10 16.19 -2.00
N LEU A 50 -0.09 16.01 -2.85
CA LEU A 50 0.04 14.88 -3.77
C LEU A 50 0.62 13.64 -3.04
N PRO A 51 0.57 12.44 -3.65
CA PRO A 51 1.24 11.24 -3.14
C PRO A 51 2.63 11.54 -2.58
N VAL A 52 2.92 10.88 -1.45
CA VAL A 52 4.13 11.12 -0.67
C VAL A 52 5.17 10.12 -1.10
N THR A 53 6.28 10.61 -1.62
CA THR A 53 7.47 9.78 -1.81
C THR A 53 8.19 9.64 -0.49
N VAL A 54 8.63 8.43 -0.19
CA VAL A 54 9.39 8.09 1.02
C VAL A 54 10.66 7.34 0.64
N TYR A 55 11.67 7.42 1.50
CA TYR A 55 12.87 6.60 1.40
C TYR A 55 12.80 5.44 2.39
N ILE A 56 13.19 4.26 1.94
CA ILE A 56 13.25 3.04 2.75
C ILE A 56 14.60 2.35 2.57
N ASP A 57 14.99 1.52 3.54
CA ASP A 57 16.10 0.57 3.39
C ASP A 57 15.64 -0.67 2.62
N ALA A 58 16.11 -0.80 1.37
CA ALA A 58 15.86 -1.92 0.48
C ALA A 58 17.06 -2.89 0.38
N SER A 59 18.05 -2.77 1.27
CA SER A 59 19.31 -3.53 1.16
C SER A 59 19.16 -5.02 1.49
N THR A 60 18.09 -5.40 2.19
CA THR A 60 17.93 -6.76 2.71
C THR A 60 17.46 -7.72 1.62
N TRP A 61 17.81 -8.99 1.78
CA TRP A 61 17.39 -10.05 0.86
C TRP A 61 15.87 -10.19 0.85
N GLU A 62 15.26 -10.06 2.02
CA GLU A 62 13.81 -10.15 2.23
C GLU A 62 13.05 -9.05 1.50
N PHE A 63 13.64 -7.86 1.37
CA PHE A 63 13.06 -6.81 0.53
C PHE A 63 13.23 -7.14 -0.96
N GLN A 64 14.45 -7.48 -1.38
CA GLN A 64 14.75 -7.74 -2.80
C GLN A 64 13.89 -8.87 -3.39
N PHE A 65 13.58 -9.89 -2.60
CA PHE A 65 12.78 -11.04 -3.00
C PHE A 65 11.37 -11.05 -2.38
N TYR A 66 10.89 -9.88 -1.93
CA TYR A 66 9.52 -9.73 -1.47
C TYR A 66 8.53 -10.11 -2.60
N SER A 67 7.54 -10.95 -2.27
CA SER A 67 6.54 -11.44 -3.22
C SER A 67 5.09 -11.28 -2.75
N GLY A 68 4.86 -10.71 -1.56
CA GLY A 68 3.51 -10.51 -1.02
C GLY A 68 3.41 -10.52 0.51
N GLY A 69 2.23 -10.13 1.01
CA GLY A 69 1.93 -10.03 2.45
C GLY A 69 2.43 -8.74 3.11
N ILE A 70 2.16 -8.56 4.40
CA ILE A 70 2.61 -7.36 5.13
C ILE A 70 4.09 -7.52 5.51
N PHE A 71 4.95 -6.74 4.86
CA PHE A 71 6.38 -6.67 5.13
C PHE A 71 6.67 -6.01 6.48
N ARG A 72 7.39 -6.72 7.34
CA ARG A 72 7.77 -6.31 8.70
C ARG A 72 9.29 -6.26 8.89
N GLY A 73 10.06 -6.44 7.83
CA GLY A 73 11.51 -6.56 7.85
C GLY A 73 11.99 -8.02 7.78
N PRO A 74 13.30 -8.26 8.00
CA PRO A 74 14.28 -7.31 8.51
C PRO A 74 14.61 -6.17 7.53
N CYS A 75 14.84 -4.98 8.08
CA CYS A 75 15.34 -3.78 7.39
C CYS A 75 15.78 -2.75 8.44
N SER A 76 16.65 -1.81 8.08
CA SER A 76 17.10 -0.75 8.98
C SER A 76 16.03 0.33 9.15
N ALA A 77 15.85 0.79 10.38
CA ALA A 77 15.05 1.98 10.70
C ALA A 77 15.91 3.26 10.81
N ASP A 78 17.23 3.15 10.61
CA ASP A 78 18.18 4.26 10.63
C ASP A 78 18.10 5.10 9.35
N ALA A 79 17.94 6.41 9.55
CA ALA A 79 17.92 7.43 8.52
C ALA A 79 19.15 7.42 7.61
N ALA A 80 20.32 7.00 8.11
CA ALA A 80 21.54 6.93 7.31
C ALA A 80 21.57 5.73 6.34
N ARG A 81 20.62 4.78 6.48
CA ARG A 81 20.61 3.52 5.71
C ARG A 81 19.47 3.43 4.70
N VAL A 82 18.52 4.37 4.71
CA VAL A 82 17.50 4.42 3.66
C VAL A 82 18.17 4.73 2.32
N ASN A 83 17.88 3.93 1.30
CA ASN A 83 18.60 3.95 0.02
C ASN A 83 17.72 3.78 -1.21
N HIS A 84 16.43 3.56 -1.02
CA HIS A 84 15.49 3.32 -2.11
C HIS A 84 14.23 4.16 -1.95
N ALA A 85 13.77 4.75 -3.05
CA ALA A 85 12.59 5.62 -3.05
C ALA A 85 11.35 4.86 -3.53
N VAL A 86 10.26 4.96 -2.78
CA VAL A 86 8.94 4.41 -3.13
C VAL A 86 7.85 5.45 -2.90
N THR A 87 6.70 5.27 -3.53
CA THR A 87 5.57 6.20 -3.39
C THR A 87 4.48 5.57 -2.54
N ILE A 88 4.12 6.21 -1.43
CA ILE A 88 2.95 5.82 -0.64
C ILE A 88 1.69 6.27 -1.37
N VAL A 89 0.84 5.30 -1.73
CA VAL A 89 -0.39 5.51 -2.48
C VAL A 89 -1.65 5.25 -1.66
N GLY A 90 -1.50 4.72 -0.44
CA GLY A 90 -2.62 4.46 0.45
C GLY A 90 -2.20 3.75 1.73
N TYR A 91 -3.20 3.37 2.52
CA TYR A 91 -3.06 2.53 3.71
C TYR A 91 -4.32 1.71 3.89
N CYS A 92 -4.23 0.61 4.63
CA CYS A 92 -5.36 -0.19 5.04
C CYS A 92 -5.26 -0.52 6.54
N GLU A 93 -6.42 -0.72 7.17
CA GLU A 93 -6.59 -1.21 8.53
C GLU A 93 -7.72 -2.24 8.51
N GLU A 94 -7.39 -3.52 8.66
CA GLU A 94 -8.36 -4.60 8.61
C GLU A 94 -7.97 -5.72 9.56
N PHE A 95 -8.96 -6.29 10.28
CA PHE A 95 -8.74 -7.37 11.26
C PHE A 95 -7.62 -7.11 12.29
N GLY A 96 -7.38 -5.83 12.63
CA GLY A 96 -6.33 -5.43 13.57
C GLY A 96 -4.94 -5.26 12.94
N GLU A 97 -4.79 -5.54 11.65
CA GLU A 97 -3.56 -5.32 10.89
C GLU A 97 -3.60 -3.96 10.20
N LYS A 98 -2.49 -3.21 10.31
CA LYS A 98 -2.36 -1.88 9.71
C LYS A 98 -1.14 -1.84 8.80
N PHE A 99 -1.31 -1.37 7.58
CA PHE A 99 -0.21 -1.28 6.62
C PHE A 99 -0.33 -0.10 5.66
N TRP A 100 0.82 0.40 5.21
CA TRP A 100 0.96 1.31 4.09
C TRP A 100 1.01 0.53 2.79
N ILE A 101 0.45 1.10 1.74
CA ILE A 101 0.56 0.58 0.37
C ILE A 101 1.57 1.46 -0.35
N ALA A 102 2.70 0.88 -0.73
CA ALA A 102 3.77 1.57 -1.44
C ALA A 102 3.95 0.98 -2.84
N LYS A 103 4.00 1.86 -3.84
CA LYS A 103 4.31 1.50 -5.23
C LYS A 103 5.82 1.49 -5.43
N ASN A 104 6.34 0.39 -5.97
CA ASN A 104 7.75 0.25 -6.34
C ASN A 104 7.96 0.49 -7.85
N SER A 105 9.22 0.48 -8.29
CA SER A 105 9.67 0.73 -9.66
C SER A 105 10.37 -0.48 -10.31
N TRP A 106 10.21 -1.69 -9.77
CA TRP A 106 10.93 -2.91 -10.16
C TRP A 106 10.07 -3.93 -10.93
N SER A 107 9.40 -3.50 -12.01
CA SER A 107 8.41 -4.31 -12.74
C SER A 107 7.18 -4.69 -11.90
N ASN A 108 6.17 -5.23 -12.56
CA ASN A 108 4.98 -5.80 -11.92
C ASN A 108 5.23 -7.24 -11.41
N ASP A 109 6.32 -7.89 -11.83
CA ASP A 109 6.68 -9.24 -11.39
C ASP A 109 7.25 -9.27 -9.96
N TRP A 110 7.65 -8.11 -9.44
CA TRP A 110 8.16 -7.97 -8.08
C TRP A 110 7.02 -7.64 -7.11
N GLY A 111 7.06 -8.23 -5.91
CA GLY A 111 6.06 -7.99 -4.89
C GLY A 111 4.65 -8.43 -5.32
N ASP A 112 3.65 -7.68 -4.87
CA ASP A 112 2.27 -7.87 -5.29
C ASP A 112 1.95 -6.92 -6.44
N GLN A 113 2.18 -7.37 -7.68
CA GLN A 113 1.96 -6.58 -8.90
C GLN A 113 2.74 -5.25 -8.91
N GLY A 114 3.96 -5.22 -8.37
CA GLY A 114 4.80 -4.02 -8.26
C GLY A 114 4.57 -3.20 -6.98
N TYR A 115 3.74 -3.67 -6.05
CA TYR A 115 3.46 -3.03 -4.77
C TYR A 115 4.04 -3.80 -3.59
N ILE A 116 4.28 -3.09 -2.50
CA ILE A 116 4.65 -3.65 -1.20
C ILE A 116 3.73 -3.10 -0.12
N TYR A 117 3.36 -3.97 0.82
CA TYR A 117 2.57 -3.60 1.99
C TYR A 117 3.51 -3.50 3.19
N LEU A 118 3.74 -2.28 3.70
CA LEU A 118 4.66 -2.04 4.82
C LEU A 118 3.87 -1.92 6.11
N ALA A 119 4.28 -2.63 7.17
CA ALA A 119 3.60 -2.51 8.45
C ALA A 119 3.52 -1.05 8.94
N LYS A 120 2.36 -0.66 9.44
CA LYS A 120 2.06 0.68 9.96
C LYS A 120 1.91 0.61 11.48
N ASP A 121 2.12 1.76 12.14
CA ASP A 121 2.01 1.92 13.60
C ASP A 121 2.95 0.98 14.37
N VAL A 122 4.17 0.81 13.84
CA VAL A 122 5.24 0.04 14.46
C VAL A 122 5.90 0.82 15.61
N PHE A 123 6.63 0.09 16.47
CA PHE A 123 7.32 0.67 17.63
C PHE A 123 8.32 1.79 17.26
N TRP A 124 9.00 1.66 16.12
CA TRP A 124 10.03 2.61 15.70
C TRP A 124 9.42 3.92 15.20
N PRO A 125 9.85 5.09 15.71
CA PRO A 125 9.30 6.38 15.29
C PRO A 125 9.63 6.73 13.83
N THR A 126 10.69 6.16 13.28
CA THR A 126 11.05 6.29 11.86
C THR A 126 10.23 5.37 10.94
N GLY A 127 9.31 4.58 11.49
CA GLY A 127 8.45 3.66 10.75
C GLY A 127 9.19 2.45 10.19
N THR A 128 8.45 1.57 9.51
CA THR A 128 9.00 0.36 8.89
C THR A 128 10.06 0.73 7.85
N CYS A 129 11.25 0.17 7.97
CA CYS A 129 12.39 0.42 7.08
C CYS A 129 12.80 1.90 6.93
N GLY A 130 12.49 2.74 7.93
CA GLY A 130 12.83 4.16 7.90
C GLY A 130 11.90 5.04 7.07
N LEU A 131 10.74 4.54 6.64
CA LEU A 131 9.81 5.23 5.73
C LEU A 131 9.39 6.65 6.19
N ALA A 132 9.38 6.92 7.50
CA ALA A 132 8.98 8.21 8.05
C ALA A 132 10.15 9.20 8.23
N THR A 133 11.36 8.82 7.80
CA THR A 133 12.58 9.64 7.98
C THR A 133 12.55 10.92 7.15
N SER A 134 12.23 10.81 5.86
CA SER A 134 12.27 11.94 4.92
C SER A 134 11.16 11.84 3.88
N PRO A 135 9.89 11.97 4.29
CA PRO A 135 8.77 12.04 3.36
C PRO A 135 8.77 13.37 2.60
N PHE A 136 8.49 13.35 1.30
CA PHE A 136 8.32 14.56 0.50
C PHE A 136 7.17 14.43 -0.49
N TYR A 137 6.57 15.57 -0.83
CA TYR A 137 5.50 15.68 -1.81
C TYR A 137 5.75 16.90 -2.71
N PRO A 138 5.38 16.82 -4.00
CA PRO A 138 5.53 17.96 -4.91
C PRO A 138 4.47 19.04 -4.62
N THR A 139 4.91 20.30 -4.67
CA THR A 139 4.06 21.50 -4.68
C THR A 139 4.00 22.08 -6.09
N ALA A 140 2.83 22.56 -6.51
CA ALA A 140 2.62 23.20 -7.81
C ALA A 140 2.69 24.72 -7.68
#